data_AF-A0A3N5WFB6-F1
#
_entry.id   AF-A0A3N5WFB6-F1
#
_cell.length_a   1.000
_cell.length_b   1.000
_cell.length_c   1.000
_cell.angle_alpha   90.00
_cell.angle_beta   90.00
_cell.angle_gamma   90.00
#
_symmetry.space_group_name_H-M   'P 1'
#
loop_
_entity.id
_entity.type
_entity.pdbx_description
1 polymer ?
#
loop_
_entity_poly.entity_id
_entity_poly.type
_entity_poly.pdbx_seq_one_letter_code
_entity_poly.pdbx_strand_id
1 'polypeptide(L)'
;MLRRFWNRISSSPLWQRMRTGRTPYIITTAALLVSTLLVYFDPRSVLAFLLFIASTSLIYVMPLKRGFRIGAGLIVALILIPVIGLRNIFYLEVIFQISVFAALALGLNIVVGFTGLLNLGYVAFYAVGAYLWAFFGSQQIYLLHAIPGSAPPDSNFFLPPDTFYLFLFLGLVIAAVVGVLLGLPVLRVRGDYLAIVTLGFGEVIRVLANNLDKPLNLTNGPQGITPIQRPTLPQGVVDGWNAIFGPLVGRPIAQGEFYNLFFYLLALLMVILVIFVVVRLDDSRIGRAWIAIREDELAASAMGIPVVNYKLGAFAVAASFAGVMGVLFAA
;
A
#
# COMPACT_ATOMS: atom_id res chain seq x y z
N MET A 1 24.40 -19.58 8.28
CA MET A 1 24.90 -19.93 6.93
C MET A 1 24.98 -18.71 6.00
N LEU A 2 23.89 -17.95 5.84
CA LEU A 2 23.83 -16.74 4.99
C LEU A 2 24.84 -15.62 5.34
N ARG A 3 25.09 -15.37 6.62
CA ARG A 3 26.08 -14.36 7.07
C ARG A 3 27.52 -14.68 6.62
N ARG A 4 27.90 -15.97 6.61
CA ARG A 4 29.23 -16.41 6.14
C ARG A 4 29.35 -16.31 4.61
N PHE A 5 28.27 -16.57 3.88
CA PHE A 5 28.20 -16.39 2.43
C PHE A 5 28.30 -14.91 2.02
N TRP A 6 27.55 -14.04 2.70
CA TRP A 6 27.61 -12.59 2.45
C TRP A 6 28.99 -12.02 2.76
N ASN A 7 29.60 -12.43 3.87
CA ASN A 7 30.96 -12.01 4.21
C ASN A 7 31.97 -12.42 3.13
N ARG A 8 31.85 -13.62 2.55
CA ARG A 8 32.72 -14.12 1.49
C ARG A 8 32.56 -13.36 0.16
N ILE A 9 31.33 -12.97 -0.19
CA ILE A 9 31.06 -12.11 -1.36
C ILE A 9 31.60 -10.70 -1.13
N SER A 10 31.39 -10.17 0.08
CA SER A 10 31.78 -8.81 0.45
C SER A 10 33.29 -8.58 0.46
N SER A 11 34.05 -9.64 0.77
CA SER A 11 35.51 -9.63 0.78
C SER A 11 36.12 -9.89 -0.60
N SER A 12 35.31 -10.15 -1.63
CA SER A 12 35.84 -10.38 -2.98
C SER A 12 36.38 -9.08 -3.57
N PRO A 13 37.56 -9.10 -4.23
CA PRO A 13 38.17 -7.90 -4.80
C PRO A 13 37.32 -7.29 -5.93
N LEU A 14 36.53 -8.10 -6.64
CA LEU A 14 35.56 -7.65 -7.63
C LEU A 14 34.43 -6.83 -7.00
N TRP A 15 33.85 -7.31 -5.89
CA TRP A 15 32.78 -6.59 -5.19
C TRP A 15 33.28 -5.27 -4.59
N GLN A 16 34.52 -5.24 -4.10
CA GLN A 16 35.13 -4.00 -3.60
C GLN A 16 35.34 -2.98 -4.74
N ARG A 17 35.79 -3.41 -5.92
CA ARG A 17 35.91 -2.55 -7.11
C ARG A 17 34.55 -2.00 -7.60
N MET A 18 33.48 -2.78 -7.46
CA MET A 18 32.12 -2.34 -7.81
C MET A 18 31.56 -1.30 -6.84
N ARG A 19 32.12 -1.19 -5.63
CA ARG A 19 31.65 -0.30 -4.56
C ARG A 19 32.47 0.98 -4.41
N THR A 20 33.58 1.13 -5.12
CA THR A 20 34.50 2.27 -5.00
C THR A 20 34.44 3.22 -6.19
N GLY A 21 34.47 4.53 -5.91
CA GLY A 21 34.53 5.56 -6.95
C GLY A 21 33.23 5.73 -7.75
N ARG A 22 33.33 5.82 -9.07
CA ARG A 22 32.19 6.07 -10.00
C ARG A 22 31.52 4.79 -10.51
N THR A 23 32.13 3.62 -10.29
CA THR A 23 31.62 2.33 -10.77
C THR A 23 30.21 1.97 -10.25
N PRO A 24 29.79 2.27 -9.00
CA PRO A 24 28.45 1.91 -8.55
C PRO A 24 27.36 2.68 -9.32
N TYR A 25 27.64 3.93 -9.70
CA TYR A 25 26.72 4.75 -10.48
C TYR A 25 26.55 4.18 -11.88
N ILE A 26 27.65 3.83 -12.54
CA ILE A 26 27.62 3.28 -13.91
C ILE A 26 26.91 1.92 -13.92
N ILE A 27 27.21 1.04 -12.96
CA ILE A 27 26.58 -0.28 -12.88
C ILE A 27 25.07 -0.16 -12.65
N THR A 28 24.64 0.73 -11.75
CA THR A 28 23.23 0.93 -11.45
C THR A 28 22.47 1.53 -12.62
N THR A 29 23.01 2.57 -13.28
CA THR A 29 22.36 3.16 -14.46
C THR A 29 22.37 2.20 -15.64
N ALA A 30 23.47 1.50 -15.90
CA ALA A 30 23.54 0.52 -17.00
C ALA A 30 22.57 -0.64 -16.77
N ALA A 31 22.51 -1.20 -15.56
CA ALA A 31 21.58 -2.27 -15.22
C ALA A 31 20.11 -1.81 -15.38
N LEU A 32 19.77 -0.61 -14.90
CA LEU A 32 18.44 -0.03 -15.06
C LEU A 32 18.09 0.19 -16.54
N LEU A 33 18.99 0.77 -17.32
CA LEU A 33 18.75 1.04 -18.74
C LEU A 33 18.60 -0.27 -19.54
N VAL A 34 19.51 -1.22 -19.37
CA VAL A 34 19.45 -2.51 -20.09
C VAL A 34 18.19 -3.28 -19.71
N SER A 35 17.88 -3.41 -18.42
CA SER A 35 16.67 -4.11 -17.99
C SER A 35 15.39 -3.41 -18.45
N THR A 36 15.35 -2.07 -18.42
CA THR A 36 14.20 -1.31 -18.95
C THR A 36 14.02 -1.53 -20.44
N LEU A 37 15.10 -1.49 -21.22
CA LEU A 37 15.05 -1.73 -22.66
C LEU A 37 14.59 -3.15 -22.98
N LEU A 38 15.06 -4.15 -22.23
CA LEU A 38 14.60 -5.54 -22.39
C LEU A 38 13.10 -5.67 -22.14
N VAL A 39 12.58 -5.06 -21.07
CA VAL A 39 11.12 -5.07 -20.80
C VAL A 39 10.37 -4.27 -21.84
N TYR A 40 10.94 -3.19 -22.34
CA TYR A 40 10.34 -2.39 -23.40
C TYR A 40 10.21 -3.21 -24.68
N PHE A 41 11.26 -3.84 -25.18
CA PHE A 41 11.18 -4.62 -26.42
C PHE A 41 10.35 -5.89 -26.29
N ASP A 42 10.42 -6.58 -25.14
CA ASP A 42 9.66 -7.79 -24.86
C ASP A 42 8.74 -7.65 -23.63
N PRO A 43 7.60 -6.92 -23.74
CA PRO A 43 6.73 -6.63 -22.59
C PRO A 43 6.12 -7.87 -21.91
N ARG A 44 6.09 -9.02 -22.58
CA ARG A 44 5.54 -10.28 -22.04
C ARG A 44 6.60 -11.15 -21.34
N SER A 45 7.88 -10.78 -21.42
CA SER A 45 8.96 -11.54 -20.82
C SER A 45 9.03 -11.32 -19.31
N VAL A 46 8.59 -12.32 -18.54
CA VAL A 46 8.68 -12.32 -17.07
C VAL A 46 10.14 -12.20 -16.62
N LEU A 47 11.08 -12.83 -17.34
CA LEU A 47 12.51 -12.76 -17.01
C LEU A 47 13.04 -11.32 -17.13
N ALA A 48 12.65 -10.59 -18.19
CA ALA A 48 13.03 -9.19 -18.34
C ALA A 48 12.48 -8.34 -17.19
N PHE A 49 11.22 -8.56 -16.79
CA PHE A 49 10.61 -7.84 -15.68
C PHE A 49 11.27 -8.14 -14.33
N LEU A 50 11.62 -9.39 -14.06
CA LEU A 50 12.38 -9.77 -12.87
C LEU A 50 13.78 -9.13 -12.84
N LEU A 51 14.45 -9.05 -13.98
CA LEU A 51 15.72 -8.32 -14.10
C LEU A 51 15.54 -6.81 -13.84
N PHE A 52 14.42 -6.22 -14.25
CA PHE A 52 14.10 -4.83 -13.94
C PHE A 52 13.84 -4.62 -12.44
N ILE A 53 13.05 -5.48 -11.79
CA ILE A 53 12.88 -5.42 -10.33
C ILE A 53 14.24 -5.60 -9.62
N ALA A 54 15.05 -6.56 -10.05
CA ALA A 54 16.39 -6.77 -9.49
C ALA A 54 17.29 -5.54 -9.69
N SER A 55 17.24 -4.88 -10.85
CA SER A 55 18.06 -3.69 -11.13
C SER A 55 17.63 -2.49 -10.30
N THR A 56 16.33 -2.30 -10.04
CA THR A 56 15.84 -1.25 -9.12
C THR A 56 16.32 -1.46 -7.68
N SER A 57 16.45 -2.71 -7.23
CA SER A 57 17.00 -3.03 -5.90
C SER A 57 18.47 -2.62 -5.74
N LEU A 58 19.23 -2.52 -6.84
CA LEU A 58 20.63 -2.07 -6.81
C LEU A 58 20.77 -0.61 -6.34
N ILE A 59 19.75 0.23 -6.52
CA ILE A 59 19.74 1.62 -6.01
C ILE A 59 19.90 1.63 -4.48
N TYR A 60 19.35 0.63 -3.79
CA TYR A 60 19.44 0.48 -2.34
C TYR A 60 20.73 -0.22 -1.89
N VAL A 61 21.15 -1.27 -2.61
CA VAL A 61 22.31 -2.09 -2.23
C VAL A 61 23.65 -1.37 -2.47
N MET A 62 23.74 -0.57 -3.53
CA MET A 62 24.98 0.10 -3.91
C MET A 62 25.26 1.36 -3.07
N PRO A 63 26.53 1.65 -2.74
CA PRO A 63 26.90 2.83 -1.94
C PRO A 63 26.85 4.12 -2.77
N LEU A 64 25.64 4.58 -3.07
CA LEU A 64 25.39 5.79 -3.86
C LEU A 64 25.20 7.02 -2.96
N LYS A 65 25.46 8.24 -3.45
CA LYS A 65 25.10 9.47 -2.73
C LYS A 65 23.57 9.61 -2.60
N ARG A 66 23.09 10.18 -1.49
CA ARG A 66 21.64 10.32 -1.18
C ARG A 66 20.86 10.99 -2.30
N GLY A 67 21.38 12.08 -2.87
CA GLY A 67 20.73 12.80 -3.97
C GLY A 67 20.53 11.94 -5.23
N PHE A 68 21.54 11.15 -5.61
CA PHE A 68 21.43 10.24 -6.75
C PHE A 68 20.43 9.11 -6.50
N ARG A 69 20.37 8.55 -5.28
CA ARG A 69 19.38 7.52 -4.94
C ARG A 69 17.95 8.03 -5.06
N ILE A 70 17.69 9.23 -4.54
CA ILE A 70 16.36 9.85 -4.62
C ILE A 70 16.01 10.17 -6.09
N GLY A 71 16.94 10.76 -6.84
CA GLY A 71 16.73 11.06 -8.26
C GLY A 71 16.45 9.81 -9.10
N ALA A 72 17.26 8.75 -8.95
CA ALA A 72 17.05 7.48 -9.64
C ALA A 72 15.72 6.82 -9.25
N GLY A 73 15.36 6.84 -7.96
CA GLY A 73 14.07 6.34 -7.48
C GLY A 73 12.88 7.09 -8.07
N LEU A 74 12.95 8.42 -8.14
CA LEU A 74 11.90 9.25 -8.76
C LEU A 74 11.75 8.98 -10.26
N ILE A 75 12.87 8.81 -10.98
CA ILE A 75 12.85 8.46 -12.41
C ILE A 75 12.19 7.09 -12.61
N VAL A 76 12.55 6.10 -11.78
CA VAL A 76 11.93 4.77 -11.83
C VAL A 76 10.42 4.87 -11.58
N ALA A 77 9.99 5.57 -10.52
CA ALA A 77 8.59 5.65 -10.12
C ALA A 77 7.72 6.48 -11.08
N LEU A 78 8.21 7.62 -11.57
CA LEU A 78 7.40 8.57 -12.35
C LEU A 78 7.53 8.38 -13.87
N ILE A 79 8.57 7.70 -14.35
CA ILE A 79 8.83 7.57 -15.79
C ILE A 79 8.93 6.10 -16.20
N LEU A 80 9.90 5.34 -15.67
CA LEU A 80 10.17 3.99 -16.18
C LEU A 80 9.01 3.03 -15.91
N ILE A 81 8.43 3.07 -14.70
CA ILE A 81 7.29 2.23 -14.34
C ILE A 81 6.05 2.56 -15.18
N PRO A 82 5.62 3.83 -15.32
CA PRO A 82 4.53 4.19 -16.23
C PRO A 82 4.76 3.72 -17.67
N VAL A 83 5.95 3.95 -18.25
CA VAL A 83 6.24 3.56 -19.63
C VAL A 83 6.18 2.03 -19.82
N ILE A 84 6.80 1.27 -18.92
CA ILE A 84 6.78 -0.20 -18.96
C ILE A 84 5.36 -0.73 -18.73
N GLY A 85 4.67 -0.14 -17.76
CA GLY A 85 3.34 -0.54 -17.32
C GLY A 85 2.24 -0.29 -18.36
N LEU A 86 2.34 0.79 -19.14
CA LEU A 86 1.42 1.08 -20.25
C LEU A 86 1.61 0.11 -21.44
N ARG A 87 2.73 -0.60 -21.50
CA ARG A 87 2.94 -1.68 -22.48
C ARG A 87 2.41 -3.03 -21.98
N ASN A 88 2.35 -3.24 -20.68
CA ASN A 88 1.77 -4.43 -20.08
C ASN A 88 1.10 -4.10 -18.74
N ILE A 89 -0.23 -4.12 -18.75
CA ILE A 89 -1.11 -3.80 -17.62
C ILE A 89 -0.76 -4.60 -16.37
N PHE A 90 -0.36 -5.87 -16.53
CA PHE A 90 0.01 -6.75 -15.42
C PHE A 90 1.10 -6.14 -14.54
N TYR A 91 2.06 -5.42 -15.12
CA TYR A 91 3.13 -4.79 -14.34
C TYR A 91 2.62 -3.63 -13.48
N LEU A 92 1.65 -2.84 -13.96
CA LEU A 92 1.02 -1.80 -13.15
C LEU A 92 0.23 -2.40 -11.99
N GLU A 93 -0.50 -3.49 -12.22
CA GLU A 93 -1.25 -4.18 -11.16
C GLU A 93 -0.32 -4.72 -10.06
N VAL A 94 0.79 -5.38 -10.46
CA VAL A 94 1.78 -5.90 -9.50
C VAL A 94 2.42 -4.75 -8.71
N ILE A 95 2.82 -3.66 -9.37
CA ILE A 95 3.46 -2.54 -8.69
C ILE A 95 2.47 -1.77 -7.81
N PHE A 96 1.21 -1.67 -8.24
CA PHE A 96 0.12 -1.16 -7.42
C PHE A 96 0.00 -1.97 -6.13
N GLN A 97 -0.06 -3.30 -6.21
CA GLN A 97 -0.09 -4.17 -5.02
C GLN A 97 1.15 -3.99 -4.12
N ILE A 98 2.34 -3.88 -4.71
CA ILE A 98 3.57 -3.56 -3.95
C ILE A 98 3.43 -2.23 -3.20
N SER A 99 2.86 -1.21 -3.85
CA SER A 99 2.63 0.11 -3.25
C SER A 99 1.63 0.03 -2.10
N VAL A 100 0.56 -0.77 -2.25
CA VAL A 100 -0.40 -1.05 -1.18
C VAL A 100 0.27 -1.71 0.00
N PHE A 101 1.00 -2.82 -0.21
CA PHE A 101 1.69 -3.50 0.88
C PHE A 101 2.78 -2.66 1.53
N ALA A 102 3.45 -1.77 0.77
CA ALA A 102 4.42 -0.83 1.33
C ALA A 102 3.74 0.19 2.27
N ALA A 103 2.62 0.78 1.87
CA ALA A 103 1.85 1.68 2.73
C ALA A 103 1.31 0.95 3.98
N LEU A 104 0.84 -0.28 3.82
CA LEU A 104 0.41 -1.13 4.94
C LEU A 104 1.56 -1.42 5.91
N ALA A 105 2.75 -1.77 5.41
CA ALA A 105 3.92 -2.01 6.23
C ALA A 105 4.36 -0.74 7.00
N LEU A 106 4.30 0.43 6.36
CA LEU A 106 4.60 1.71 7.01
C LEU A 106 3.61 2.03 8.13
N GLY A 107 2.31 1.81 7.92
CA GLY A 107 1.31 2.00 8.96
C GLY A 107 1.45 1.00 10.11
N LEU A 108 1.73 -0.28 9.81
CA LEU A 108 2.01 -1.30 10.83
C LEU A 108 3.25 -0.95 11.67
N ASN A 109 4.27 -0.35 11.06
CA ASN A 109 5.48 0.09 11.76
C ASN A 109 5.21 1.16 12.83
N ILE A 110 4.11 1.90 12.76
CA ILE A 110 3.74 2.85 13.82
C ILE A 110 3.38 2.10 15.10
N VAL A 111 2.54 1.07 15.00
CA VAL A 111 2.11 0.27 16.16
C VAL A 111 3.26 -0.62 16.63
N VAL A 112 3.83 -1.43 15.73
CA VAL A 112 4.87 -2.40 16.12
C VAL A 112 6.21 -1.71 16.40
N GLY A 113 6.63 -0.80 15.51
CA GLY A 113 7.93 -0.16 15.57
C GLY A 113 7.99 0.97 16.60
N PHE A 114 7.04 1.92 16.61
CA PHE A 114 7.13 3.04 17.54
C PHE A 114 6.59 2.70 18.93
N THR A 115 5.45 2.01 19.04
CA THR A 115 4.85 1.71 20.35
C THR A 115 5.26 0.37 20.97
N GLY A 116 5.87 -0.53 20.19
CA GLY A 116 6.25 -1.86 20.67
C GLY A 116 5.10 -2.86 20.82
N LEU A 117 3.92 -2.55 20.27
CA LEU A 117 2.73 -3.38 20.38
C LEU A 117 2.64 -4.33 19.18
N LEU A 118 2.58 -5.63 19.43
CA LEU A 118 2.41 -6.61 18.37
C LEU A 118 0.96 -6.60 17.85
N ASN A 119 0.77 -6.28 16.57
CA ASN A 119 -0.53 -6.26 15.91
C ASN A 119 -0.54 -7.18 14.69
N LEU A 120 -1.08 -8.39 14.85
CA LEU A 120 -1.21 -9.39 13.79
C LEU A 120 -2.52 -9.25 13.01
N GLY A 121 -3.48 -8.49 13.54
CA GLY A 121 -4.80 -8.25 12.95
C GLY A 121 -4.85 -7.06 11.99
N TYR A 122 -3.72 -6.47 11.63
CA TYR A 122 -3.67 -5.20 10.91
C TYR A 122 -4.42 -5.20 9.57
N VAL A 123 -4.46 -6.35 8.88
CA VAL A 123 -5.17 -6.53 7.60
C VAL A 123 -6.68 -6.30 7.73
N ALA A 124 -7.25 -6.44 8.93
CA ALA A 124 -8.66 -6.14 9.14
C ALA A 124 -9.02 -4.67 8.89
N PHE A 125 -8.14 -3.72 9.23
CA PHE A 125 -8.40 -2.30 8.96
C PHE A 125 -8.36 -1.99 7.46
N TYR A 126 -7.52 -2.72 6.72
CA TYR A 126 -7.50 -2.69 5.27
C TYR A 126 -8.80 -3.24 4.68
N ALA A 127 -9.32 -4.34 5.23
CA ALA A 127 -10.62 -4.88 4.83
C ALA A 127 -11.77 -3.90 5.09
N VAL A 128 -11.78 -3.21 6.26
CA VAL A 128 -12.80 -2.20 6.57
C VAL A 128 -12.87 -1.11 5.49
N GLY A 129 -11.71 -0.59 5.05
CA GLY A 129 -11.65 0.39 3.97
C GLY A 129 -12.12 -0.18 2.62
N ALA A 130 -11.69 -1.39 2.29
CA ALA A 130 -12.07 -2.05 1.03
C ALA A 130 -13.58 -2.31 0.96
N TYR A 131 -14.17 -2.87 2.02
CA TYR A 131 -15.60 -3.12 2.09
C TYR A 131 -16.42 -1.83 2.15
N LEU A 132 -15.87 -0.75 2.70
CA LEU A 132 -16.55 0.56 2.70
C LEU A 132 -16.78 1.05 1.25
N TRP A 133 -15.74 1.10 0.42
CA TRP A 133 -15.95 1.52 -0.97
C TRP A 133 -16.67 0.45 -1.79
N ALA A 134 -16.35 -0.83 -1.60
CA ALA A 134 -17.02 -1.90 -2.32
C ALA A 134 -18.53 -1.90 -2.07
N PHE A 135 -19.00 -1.67 -0.83
CA PHE A 135 -20.43 -1.66 -0.52
C PHE A 135 -21.18 -0.45 -1.12
N PHE A 136 -20.62 0.76 -1.01
CA PHE A 136 -21.29 1.98 -1.47
C PHE A 136 -21.05 2.32 -2.94
N GLY A 137 -19.90 1.92 -3.48
CA GLY A 137 -19.49 2.10 -4.88
C GLY A 137 -19.92 0.95 -5.79
N SER A 138 -20.73 0.01 -5.30
CA SER A 138 -21.29 -1.09 -6.10
C SER A 138 -22.82 -1.07 -6.07
N GLN A 139 -23.40 -2.10 -6.69
CA GLN A 139 -24.83 -2.37 -6.71
C GLN A 139 -25.31 -3.07 -5.42
N GLN A 140 -24.41 -3.39 -4.48
CA GLN A 140 -24.68 -4.26 -3.32
C GLN A 140 -25.83 -3.77 -2.44
N ILE A 141 -26.00 -2.46 -2.30
CA ILE A 141 -27.11 -1.85 -1.53
C ILE A 141 -28.49 -2.31 -2.03
N TYR A 142 -28.65 -2.54 -3.33
CA TYR A 142 -29.91 -3.01 -3.91
C TYR A 142 -30.07 -4.54 -3.79
N LEU A 143 -29.01 -5.25 -3.47
CA LEU A 143 -28.93 -6.72 -3.45
C LEU A 143 -28.98 -7.31 -2.04
N LEU A 144 -29.32 -6.51 -1.02
CA LEU A 144 -29.37 -6.92 0.38
C LEU A 144 -30.26 -8.14 0.65
N HIS A 145 -31.35 -8.31 -0.11
CA HIS A 145 -32.27 -9.45 0.00
C HIS A 145 -32.12 -10.44 -1.16
N ALA A 146 -31.19 -10.18 -2.08
CA ALA A 146 -30.94 -11.02 -3.22
C ALA A 146 -29.98 -12.15 -2.86
N ILE A 147 -30.13 -13.28 -3.56
CA ILE A 147 -29.23 -14.42 -3.42
C ILE A 147 -27.82 -13.96 -3.82
N PRO A 148 -26.77 -14.31 -3.06
CA PRO A 148 -25.41 -13.96 -3.43
C PRO A 148 -25.07 -14.38 -4.86
N GLY A 149 -24.49 -13.47 -5.64
CA GLY A 149 -24.14 -13.69 -7.04
C GLY A 149 -25.28 -13.49 -8.06
N SER A 150 -26.47 -13.07 -7.63
CA SER A 150 -27.62 -12.80 -8.54
C SER A 150 -27.70 -11.34 -9.04
N ALA A 151 -26.59 -10.60 -9.04
CA ALA A 151 -26.54 -9.20 -9.42
C ALA A 151 -26.99 -9.00 -10.89
N PRO A 152 -28.06 -8.23 -11.17
CA PRO A 152 -28.46 -7.90 -12.53
C PRO A 152 -27.40 -7.02 -13.20
N PRO A 153 -27.00 -7.33 -14.47
CA PRO A 153 -25.98 -6.56 -15.19
C PRO A 153 -26.28 -5.06 -15.30
N ASP A 154 -27.56 -4.68 -15.38
CA ASP A 154 -28.02 -3.31 -15.64
C ASP A 154 -28.42 -2.53 -14.37
N SER A 155 -28.08 -3.03 -13.18
CA SER A 155 -28.44 -2.30 -11.95
C SER A 155 -27.60 -1.03 -11.78
N ASN A 156 -28.26 0.08 -11.45
CA ASN A 156 -27.58 1.35 -11.26
C ASN A 156 -26.65 1.29 -10.04
N PHE A 157 -25.52 1.99 -10.11
CA PHE A 157 -24.69 2.24 -8.93
C PHE A 157 -25.42 3.15 -7.96
N PHE A 158 -25.24 2.94 -6.66
CA PHE A 158 -25.91 3.74 -5.63
C PHE A 158 -25.44 5.21 -5.63
N LEU A 159 -24.14 5.43 -5.84
CA LEU A 159 -23.53 6.76 -5.82
C LEU A 159 -22.89 7.13 -7.16
N PRO A 160 -22.67 8.43 -7.42
CA PRO A 160 -21.84 8.86 -8.55
C PRO A 160 -20.39 8.37 -8.40
N PRO A 161 -19.68 8.11 -9.53
CA PRO A 161 -18.32 7.59 -9.51
C PRO A 161 -17.31 8.50 -8.77
N ASP A 162 -17.52 9.82 -8.85
CA ASP A 162 -16.60 10.81 -8.25
C ASP A 162 -16.66 10.84 -6.72
N THR A 163 -17.69 10.20 -6.14
CA THR A 163 -17.79 10.04 -4.67
C THR A 163 -16.63 9.21 -4.12
N PHE A 164 -15.94 8.43 -4.96
CA PHE A 164 -14.71 7.71 -4.60
C PHE A 164 -13.71 8.56 -3.80
N TYR A 165 -13.49 9.82 -4.20
CA TYR A 165 -12.53 10.69 -3.51
C TYR A 165 -12.97 11.05 -2.08
N LEU A 166 -14.28 11.19 -1.86
CA LEU A 166 -14.84 11.34 -0.51
C LEU A 166 -14.63 10.05 0.29
N PHE A 167 -14.80 8.89 -0.33
CA PHE A 167 -14.57 7.60 0.31
C PHE A 167 -13.12 7.34 0.67
N LEU A 168 -12.14 7.91 -0.04
CA LEU A 168 -10.74 7.90 0.42
C LEU A 168 -10.59 8.57 1.78
N PHE A 169 -11.25 9.72 1.99
CA PHE A 169 -11.23 10.42 3.28
C PHE A 169 -12.07 9.70 4.34
N LEU A 170 -13.26 9.20 3.98
CA LEU A 170 -14.10 8.43 4.91
C LEU A 170 -13.44 7.12 5.32
N GLY A 171 -12.72 6.45 4.41
CA GLY A 171 -11.93 5.26 4.71
C GLY A 171 -10.86 5.54 5.75
N LEU A 172 -10.19 6.71 5.67
CA LEU A 172 -9.24 7.19 6.69
C LEU A 172 -9.92 7.29 8.05
N VAL A 173 -11.04 8.01 8.13
CA VAL A 173 -11.75 8.33 9.38
C VAL A 173 -12.39 7.08 9.99
N ILE A 174 -13.11 6.29 9.19
CA ILE A 174 -13.81 5.10 9.67
C ILE A 174 -12.81 4.05 10.12
N ALA A 175 -11.73 3.82 9.39
CA ALA A 175 -10.70 2.89 9.84
C ALA A 175 -10.00 3.39 11.11
N ALA A 176 -9.76 4.69 11.27
CA ALA A 176 -9.23 5.25 12.51
C ALA A 176 -10.18 5.00 13.70
N VAL A 177 -11.48 5.24 13.51
CA VAL A 177 -12.51 4.97 14.54
C VAL A 177 -12.54 3.49 14.90
N VAL A 178 -12.57 2.60 13.90
CA VAL A 178 -12.54 1.14 14.14
C VAL A 178 -11.24 0.73 14.85
N GLY A 179 -10.11 1.35 14.51
CA GLY A 179 -8.82 1.18 15.19
C GLY A 179 -8.88 1.55 16.67
N VAL A 180 -9.50 2.67 17.02
CA VAL A 180 -9.70 3.09 18.42
C VAL A 180 -10.66 2.14 19.13
N LEU A 181 -11.80 1.83 18.51
CA LEU A 181 -12.81 0.93 19.07
C LEU A 181 -12.23 -0.45 19.39
N LEU A 182 -11.38 -0.97 18.51
CA LEU A 182 -10.66 -2.21 18.76
C LEU A 182 -9.54 -2.06 19.78
N GLY A 183 -8.80 -0.95 19.74
CA GLY A 183 -7.72 -0.69 20.67
C GLY A 183 -8.20 -0.68 22.13
N LEU A 184 -9.41 -0.19 22.41
CA LEU A 184 -9.95 -0.07 23.77
C LEU A 184 -9.98 -1.38 24.57
N PRO A 185 -10.57 -2.49 24.09
CA PRO A 185 -10.51 -3.77 24.78
C PRO A 185 -9.12 -4.41 24.73
N VAL A 186 -8.41 -4.24 23.61
CA VAL A 186 -7.11 -4.86 23.33
C VAL A 186 -6.03 -4.33 24.27
N LEU A 187 -6.06 -3.06 24.65
CA LEU A 187 -5.10 -2.47 25.59
C LEU A 187 -5.22 -2.96 27.04
N ARG A 188 -6.26 -3.75 27.36
CA ARG A 188 -6.38 -4.40 28.67
C ARG A 188 -5.46 -5.62 28.82
N VAL A 189 -4.95 -6.15 27.71
CA VAL A 189 -4.02 -7.29 27.68
C VAL A 189 -2.61 -6.83 27.31
N ARG A 190 -1.58 -7.56 27.77
CA ARG A 190 -0.17 -7.22 27.57
C ARG A 190 0.60 -8.35 26.90
N GLY A 191 1.69 -8.00 26.22
CA GLY A 191 2.63 -8.95 25.61
C GLY A 191 1.94 -9.86 24.59
N ASP A 192 2.15 -11.17 24.72
CA ASP A 192 1.68 -12.17 23.75
C ASP A 192 0.15 -12.24 23.67
N TYR A 193 -0.55 -11.94 24.77
CA TYR A 193 -2.02 -11.91 24.78
C TYR A 193 -2.57 -10.82 23.85
N LEU A 194 -1.88 -9.69 23.74
CA LEU A 194 -2.23 -8.63 22.78
C LEU A 194 -2.20 -9.15 21.35
N ALA A 195 -1.13 -9.89 21.02
CA ALA A 195 -0.93 -10.45 19.69
C ALA A 195 -2.02 -11.47 19.34
N ILE A 196 -2.37 -12.36 20.27
CA ILE A 196 -3.42 -13.36 20.11
C ILE A 196 -4.76 -12.68 19.84
N VAL A 197 -5.12 -11.63 20.60
CA VAL A 197 -6.40 -10.92 20.41
C VAL A 197 -6.44 -10.23 19.05
N THR A 198 -5.35 -9.60 18.61
CA THR A 198 -5.31 -8.95 17.28
C THR A 198 -5.42 -9.97 16.14
N LEU A 199 -4.75 -11.13 16.24
CA LEU A 199 -4.91 -12.23 15.27
C LEU A 199 -6.36 -12.70 15.23
N GLY A 200 -6.95 -12.94 16.41
CA GLY A 200 -8.36 -13.33 16.53
C GLY A 200 -9.30 -12.33 15.88
N PHE A 201 -9.04 -11.02 16.02
CA PHE A 201 -9.83 -10.02 15.31
C PHE A 201 -9.67 -10.09 13.79
N GLY A 202 -8.45 -10.27 13.29
CA GLY A 202 -8.21 -10.48 11.86
C GLY A 202 -9.02 -11.66 11.32
N GLU A 203 -9.07 -12.75 12.10
CA GLU A 203 -9.87 -13.92 11.78
C GLU A 203 -11.37 -13.64 11.83
N VAL A 204 -11.86 -12.93 12.84
CA VAL A 204 -13.27 -12.51 12.94
C VAL A 204 -13.68 -11.72 11.70
N ILE A 205 -12.87 -10.77 11.25
CA ILE A 205 -13.18 -9.96 10.06
C ILE A 205 -13.18 -10.81 8.79
N ARG A 206 -12.27 -11.78 8.66
CA ARG A 206 -12.27 -12.74 7.55
C ARG A 206 -13.52 -13.62 7.55
N VAL A 207 -13.93 -14.13 8.71
CA VAL A 207 -15.13 -14.97 8.85
C VAL A 207 -16.38 -14.15 8.56
N LEU A 208 -16.48 -12.93 9.10
CA LEU A 208 -17.58 -12.01 8.80
C LEU A 208 -17.64 -11.73 7.30
N ALA A 209 -16.54 -11.32 6.67
CA ALA A 209 -16.49 -11.07 5.24
C ALA A 209 -17.05 -12.23 4.39
N ASN A 210 -16.77 -13.48 4.77
CA ASN A 210 -17.23 -14.67 4.05
C ASN A 210 -18.64 -15.13 4.42
N ASN A 211 -19.19 -14.75 5.57
CA ASN A 211 -20.48 -15.26 6.06
C ASN A 211 -21.56 -14.17 6.22
N LEU A 212 -21.25 -12.91 5.94
CA LEU A 212 -22.23 -11.81 5.94
C LEU A 212 -23.06 -11.77 4.65
N ASP A 213 -23.34 -12.95 4.08
CA ASP A 213 -24.28 -13.17 2.99
C ASP A 213 -25.71 -13.43 3.50
N LYS A 214 -25.86 -13.80 4.79
CA LYS A 214 -27.13 -14.11 5.45
C LYS A 214 -27.21 -13.47 6.84
N PRO A 215 -28.38 -13.01 7.32
CA PRO A 215 -29.69 -12.97 6.64
C PRO A 215 -29.82 -11.81 5.62
N LEU A 216 -29.01 -10.76 5.76
CA LEU A 216 -28.88 -9.68 4.79
C LEU A 216 -27.54 -9.85 4.06
N ASN A 217 -27.58 -9.82 2.74
CA ASN A 217 -26.41 -9.97 1.90
C ASN A 217 -25.60 -8.68 1.87
N LEU A 218 -24.70 -8.50 2.84
CA LEU A 218 -23.86 -7.30 2.95
C LEU A 218 -22.55 -7.43 2.16
N THR A 219 -21.94 -8.62 2.14
CA THR A 219 -20.59 -8.81 1.56
C THR A 219 -20.57 -9.68 0.31
N ASN A 220 -21.71 -10.25 -0.09
CA ASN A 220 -21.80 -11.29 -1.12
C ASN A 220 -21.00 -12.56 -0.78
N GLY A 221 -20.62 -12.73 0.49
CA GLY A 221 -19.91 -13.89 1.01
C GLY A 221 -18.62 -14.17 0.24
N PRO A 222 -18.33 -15.45 -0.09
CA PRO A 222 -17.10 -15.82 -0.80
C PRO A 222 -17.00 -15.29 -2.24
N GLN A 223 -18.12 -14.86 -2.86
CA GLN A 223 -18.12 -14.31 -4.21
C GLN A 223 -17.51 -12.90 -4.25
N GLY A 224 -17.52 -12.19 -3.12
CA GLY A 224 -17.11 -10.80 -3.05
C GLY A 224 -18.03 -9.85 -3.81
N ILE A 225 -17.85 -8.56 -3.58
CA ILE A 225 -18.70 -7.53 -4.19
C ILE A 225 -18.15 -7.17 -5.56
N THR A 226 -18.92 -7.44 -6.61
CA THR A 226 -18.60 -7.07 -8.00
C THR A 226 -19.88 -6.75 -8.76
N PRO A 227 -19.87 -5.80 -9.74
CA PRO A 227 -18.80 -4.88 -10.08
C PRO A 227 -18.69 -3.68 -9.12
N ILE A 228 -17.49 -3.12 -8.97
CA ILE A 228 -17.23 -1.88 -8.22
C ILE A 228 -16.96 -0.75 -9.22
N GLN A 229 -17.58 0.40 -8.98
CA GLN A 229 -17.47 1.56 -9.84
C GLN A 229 -16.08 2.21 -9.71
N ARG A 230 -15.55 2.67 -10.85
CA ARG A 230 -14.29 3.43 -10.93
C ARG A 230 -14.59 4.93 -11.06
N PRO A 231 -13.78 5.82 -10.45
CA PRO A 231 -13.97 7.26 -10.56
C PRO A 231 -13.89 7.73 -12.02
N THR A 232 -14.57 8.83 -12.39
CA THR A 232 -14.46 9.31 -13.77
C THR A 232 -13.07 9.89 -14.04
N LEU A 233 -12.53 9.59 -15.22
CA LEU A 233 -11.33 10.24 -15.74
C LEU A 233 -11.76 11.35 -16.70
N PRO A 234 -11.58 12.64 -16.37
CA PRO A 234 -11.90 13.73 -17.28
C PRO A 234 -11.13 13.56 -18.59
N GLN A 235 -11.83 13.69 -19.72
CA GLN A 235 -11.23 13.46 -21.05
C GLN A 235 -9.99 14.33 -21.28
N GLY A 236 -9.99 15.60 -20.87
CA GLY A 236 -8.82 16.48 -20.98
C GLY A 236 -7.58 15.99 -20.22
N VAL A 237 -7.75 15.26 -19.11
CA VAL A 237 -6.63 14.64 -18.37
C VAL A 237 -6.10 13.44 -19.14
N VAL A 238 -7.00 12.60 -19.68
CA VAL A 238 -6.64 11.45 -20.52
C VAL A 238 -5.87 11.91 -21.77
N ASP A 239 -6.34 12.97 -22.43
CA ASP A 239 -5.72 13.53 -23.62
C ASP A 239 -4.34 14.14 -23.31
N GLY A 240 -4.21 14.85 -22.20
CA GLY A 240 -2.92 15.38 -21.73
C GLY A 240 -1.90 14.27 -21.43
N TRP A 241 -2.33 13.20 -20.76
CA TRP A 241 -1.45 12.05 -20.52
C TRP A 241 -1.14 11.25 -21.79
N ASN A 242 -2.09 11.12 -22.71
CA ASN A 242 -1.85 10.55 -24.04
C ASN A 242 -0.79 11.33 -24.82
N ALA A 243 -0.78 12.67 -24.73
CA ALA A 243 0.24 13.49 -25.38
C ALA A 243 1.65 13.27 -24.80
N ILE A 244 1.76 12.97 -23.50
CA ILE A 244 3.05 12.74 -22.82
C ILE A 244 3.54 11.31 -23.02
N PHE A 245 2.70 10.31 -22.74
CA PHE A 245 3.08 8.90 -22.74
C PHE A 245 2.85 8.21 -24.08
N GLY A 246 1.92 8.68 -24.93
CA GLY A 246 1.68 8.12 -26.25
C GLY A 246 2.94 8.06 -27.13
N PRO A 247 3.74 9.14 -27.23
CA PRO A 247 5.01 9.11 -27.95
C PRO A 247 6.04 8.16 -27.34
N LEU A 248 6.06 8.02 -26.01
CA LEU A 248 6.99 7.15 -25.29
C LEU A 248 6.64 5.66 -25.44
N VAL A 249 5.35 5.35 -25.61
CA VAL A 249 4.83 3.99 -25.76
C VAL A 249 4.71 3.57 -27.23
N GLY A 250 4.64 4.55 -28.15
CA GLY A 250 4.58 4.34 -29.60
C GLY A 250 3.19 3.99 -30.14
N ARG A 251 2.13 4.12 -29.33
CA ARG A 251 0.73 3.89 -29.72
C ARG A 251 -0.23 4.72 -28.84
N PRO A 252 -1.46 5.01 -29.31
CA PRO A 252 -2.49 5.58 -28.45
C PRO A 252 -2.85 4.59 -27.33
N ILE A 253 -3.04 5.11 -26.12
CA ILE A 253 -3.30 4.31 -24.92
C ILE A 253 -4.82 4.19 -24.73
N ALA A 254 -5.30 2.99 -24.45
CA ALA A 254 -6.73 2.76 -24.22
C ALA A 254 -7.18 3.29 -22.85
N GLN A 255 -8.46 3.68 -22.70
CA GLN A 255 -8.98 4.18 -21.42
C GLN A 255 -8.79 3.18 -20.26
N GLY A 256 -8.91 1.87 -20.51
CA GLY A 256 -8.66 0.84 -19.49
C GLY A 256 -7.21 0.81 -18.99
N GLU A 257 -6.24 1.06 -19.86
CA GLU A 257 -4.81 1.11 -19.49
C GLU A 257 -4.53 2.35 -18.63
N PHE A 258 -5.22 3.47 -18.89
CA PHE A 258 -5.11 4.69 -18.07
C PHE A 258 -5.62 4.52 -16.65
N TYR A 259 -6.68 3.75 -16.43
CA TYR A 259 -7.16 3.49 -15.07
C TYR A 259 -6.08 2.84 -14.20
N ASN A 260 -5.36 1.86 -14.74
CA ASN A 260 -4.29 1.18 -14.00
C ASN A 260 -3.13 2.14 -13.69
N LEU A 261 -2.78 3.01 -14.63
CA LEU A 261 -1.77 4.04 -14.40
C LEU A 261 -2.25 5.04 -13.34
N PHE A 262 -3.49 5.49 -13.42
CA PHE A 262 -4.09 6.42 -12.48
C PHE A 262 -4.06 5.86 -11.05
N PHE A 263 -4.51 4.62 -10.85
CA PHE A 263 -4.49 3.98 -9.53
C PHE A 263 -3.07 3.73 -9.02
N TYR A 264 -2.12 3.39 -9.91
CA TYR A 264 -0.72 3.33 -9.54
C TYR A 264 -0.19 4.68 -9.04
N LEU A 265 -0.44 5.77 -9.78
CA LEU A 265 0.01 7.12 -9.39
C LEU A 265 -0.66 7.59 -8.10
N LEU A 266 -1.95 7.27 -7.91
CA LEU A 266 -2.67 7.55 -6.69
C LEU A 266 -2.12 6.76 -5.50
N ALA A 267 -1.79 5.47 -5.69
CA ALA A 267 -1.13 4.66 -4.66
C ALA A 267 0.25 5.22 -4.31
N LEU A 268 1.02 5.63 -5.31
CA LEU A 268 2.33 6.27 -5.11
C LEU A 268 2.19 7.58 -4.32
N LEU A 269 1.21 8.42 -4.67
CA LEU A 269 0.90 9.65 -3.94
C LEU A 269 0.56 9.34 -2.47
N MET A 270 -0.27 8.32 -2.22
CA MET A 270 -0.63 7.89 -0.88
C MET A 270 0.58 7.36 -0.10
N VAL A 271 1.46 6.57 -0.72
CA VAL A 271 2.70 6.11 -0.08
C VAL A 271 3.59 7.29 0.29
N ILE A 272 3.76 8.28 -0.60
CA ILE A 272 4.55 9.48 -0.31
C ILE A 272 3.93 10.26 0.86
N LEU A 273 2.61 10.40 0.89
CA LEU A 273 1.89 11.08 1.98
C LEU A 273 2.06 10.32 3.30
N VAL A 274 1.93 8.99 3.29
CA VAL A 274 2.17 8.14 4.47
C VAL A 274 3.59 8.30 4.97
N ILE A 275 4.61 8.23 4.09
CA ILE A 275 6.01 8.45 4.48
C ILE A 275 6.18 9.85 5.10
N PHE A 276 5.64 10.88 4.46
CA PHE A 276 5.71 12.25 4.96
C PHE A 276 5.10 12.38 6.36
N VAL A 277 3.91 11.82 6.58
CA VAL A 277 3.25 11.84 7.89
C VAL A 277 4.03 11.03 8.92
N VAL A 278 4.52 9.83 8.58
CA VAL A 278 5.31 8.99 9.49
C VAL A 278 6.59 9.70 9.95
N VAL A 279 7.33 10.31 9.03
CA VAL A 279 8.55 11.06 9.36
C VAL A 279 8.22 12.24 10.27
N ARG A 280 7.13 12.97 10.00
CA ARG A 280 6.68 14.07 10.85
C ARG A 280 6.21 13.61 12.22
N LEU A 281 5.60 12.42 12.31
CA LEU A 281 5.15 11.84 13.57
C LEU A 281 6.34 11.40 14.42
N ASP A 282 7.38 10.82 13.83
CA ASP A 282 8.61 10.42 14.53
C ASP A 282 9.29 11.62 15.23
N ASP A 283 9.44 12.73 14.50
CA ASP A 283 9.99 13.99 15.03
C ASP A 283 9.04 14.74 15.99
N SER A 284 7.79 14.28 16.13
CA SER A 284 6.77 14.95 16.96
C SER A 284 6.83 14.51 18.43
N ARG A 285 6.10 15.23 19.29
CA ARG A 285 5.89 14.83 20.69
C ARG A 285 5.18 13.47 20.80
N ILE A 286 4.32 13.14 19.82
CA ILE A 286 3.56 11.90 19.79
C ILE A 286 4.48 10.70 19.52
N GLY A 287 5.36 10.82 18.52
CA GLY A 287 6.37 9.80 18.23
C GLY A 287 7.33 9.55 19.39
N ARG A 288 7.84 10.61 20.02
CA ARG A 288 8.68 10.47 21.22
C ARG A 288 7.97 9.80 22.39
N ALA A 289 6.69 10.11 22.61
CA ALA A 289 5.89 9.44 23.64
C ALA A 289 5.70 7.95 23.34
N TRP A 290 5.48 7.59 22.07
CA TRP A 290 5.40 6.18 21.65
C TRP A 290 6.70 5.42 21.91
N ILE A 291 7.85 6.01 21.53
CA ILE A 291 9.16 5.41 21.78
C ILE A 291 9.38 5.25 23.29
N ALA A 292 9.06 6.25 24.12
CA ALA A 292 9.19 6.14 25.57
C ALA A 292 8.32 5.01 26.15
N ILE A 293 7.07 4.86 25.67
CA ILE A 293 6.17 3.76 26.07
C ILE A 293 6.74 2.40 25.67
N ARG A 294 7.38 2.32 24.49
CA ARG A 294 8.00 1.09 23.99
C ARG A 294 9.19 0.64 24.85
N GLU A 295 10.00 1.58 25.31
CA GLU A 295 11.19 1.28 26.14
C GLU A 295 10.78 0.86 27.56
N ASP A 296 9.93 1.64 28.23
CA ASP A 296 9.38 1.30 29.55
C ASP A 296 8.04 2.01 29.79
N GLU A 297 6.96 1.23 29.70
CA GLU A 297 5.59 1.71 29.91
C GLU A 297 5.35 2.25 31.33
N LEU A 298 5.95 1.62 32.36
CA LEU A 298 5.78 2.04 33.75
C LEU A 298 6.50 3.36 33.99
N ALA A 299 7.75 3.49 33.51
CA ALA A 299 8.50 4.74 33.60
C ALA A 299 7.81 5.87 32.83
N ALA A 300 7.32 5.61 31.61
CA ALA A 300 6.56 6.58 30.83
C ALA A 300 5.31 7.07 31.58
N SER A 301 4.57 6.15 32.22
CA SER A 301 3.40 6.50 33.02
C SER A 301 3.74 7.30 34.28
N ALA A 302 4.86 7.00 34.94
CA ALA A 302 5.35 7.75 36.11
C ALA A 302 5.78 9.18 35.75
N MET A 303 6.24 9.40 34.52
CA MET A 303 6.56 10.72 33.97
C MET A 303 5.33 11.50 33.46
N GLY A 304 4.12 10.99 33.69
CA GLY A 304 2.86 11.67 33.35
C GLY A 304 2.40 11.51 31.90
N ILE A 305 2.96 10.54 31.14
CA ILE A 305 2.49 10.25 29.78
C ILE A 305 1.18 9.44 29.86
N PRO A 306 0.05 9.92 29.30
CA PRO A 306 -1.20 9.16 29.25
C PRO A 306 -1.10 7.98 28.26
N VAL A 307 -0.55 6.86 28.73
CA VAL A 307 -0.22 5.68 27.92
C VAL A 307 -1.39 5.20 27.05
N VAL A 308 -2.60 5.12 27.60
CA VAL A 308 -3.78 4.64 26.88
C VAL A 308 -4.07 5.50 25.65
N ASN A 309 -4.10 6.82 25.81
CA ASN A 309 -4.41 7.75 24.72
C ASN A 309 -3.36 7.68 23.61
N TYR A 310 -2.08 7.58 23.96
CA TYR A 310 -1.02 7.45 22.98
C TYR A 310 -1.10 6.10 22.25
N LYS A 311 -1.32 4.99 22.95
CA LYS A 311 -1.47 3.68 22.32
C LYS A 311 -2.70 3.63 21.39
N LEU A 312 -3.84 4.17 21.82
CA LEU A 312 -5.04 4.30 20.98
C LEU A 312 -4.79 5.19 19.75
N GLY A 313 -4.06 6.29 19.92
CA GLY A 313 -3.64 7.15 18.81
C GLY A 313 -2.77 6.40 17.78
N ALA A 314 -1.88 5.52 18.23
CA ALA A 314 -1.09 4.68 17.32
C ALA A 314 -1.96 3.73 16.51
N PHE A 315 -2.92 3.05 17.16
CA PHE A 315 -3.90 2.21 16.46
C PHE A 315 -4.73 3.02 15.47
N ALA A 316 -5.19 4.21 15.85
CA ALA A 316 -5.99 5.09 14.98
C ALA A 316 -5.22 5.49 13.72
N VAL A 317 -3.99 5.99 13.87
CA VAL A 317 -3.16 6.44 12.74
C VAL A 317 -2.82 5.26 11.82
N ALA A 318 -2.39 4.13 12.39
CA ALA A 318 -2.06 2.95 11.60
C ALA A 318 -3.28 2.39 10.86
N ALA A 319 -4.43 2.26 11.54
CA ALA A 319 -5.67 1.81 10.93
C ALA A 319 -6.13 2.77 9.83
N SER A 320 -5.96 4.08 10.01
CA SER A 320 -6.32 5.09 9.01
C SER A 320 -5.58 4.88 7.69
N PHE A 321 -4.26 4.59 7.73
CA PHE A 321 -3.47 4.31 6.54
C PHE A 321 -3.92 3.02 5.86
N ALA A 322 -4.21 1.97 6.63
CA ALA A 322 -4.77 0.74 6.08
C ALA A 322 -6.13 0.96 5.43
N GLY A 323 -7.01 1.74 6.04
CA GLY A 323 -8.34 2.05 5.53
C GLY A 323 -8.31 2.76 4.17
N VAL A 324 -7.49 3.80 4.03
CA VAL A 324 -7.37 4.51 2.74
C VAL A 324 -6.85 3.59 1.64
N MET A 325 -5.83 2.77 1.95
CA MET A 325 -5.30 1.82 0.98
C MET A 325 -6.32 0.72 0.63
N GLY A 326 -7.19 0.35 1.57
CA GLY A 326 -8.31 -0.57 1.34
C GLY A 326 -9.31 -0.01 0.33
N VAL A 327 -9.72 1.25 0.52
CA VAL A 327 -10.60 1.95 -0.43
C VAL A 327 -9.97 1.99 -1.82
N LEU A 328 -8.68 2.29 -1.90
CA LEU A 328 -7.96 2.34 -3.17
C LEU A 328 -7.88 0.97 -3.86
N PHE A 329 -7.69 -0.10 -3.11
CA PHE A 329 -7.63 -1.46 -3.65
C PHE A 329 -8.98 -1.99 -4.14
N ALA A 330 -10.08 -1.54 -3.54
CA ALA A 330 -11.41 -1.98 -3.94
C ALA A 330 -11.86 -1.39 -5.29
N ALA A 331 -11.34 -0.24 -5.69
CA ALA A 331 -11.69 0.45 -6.93
C ALA A 331 -10.93 -0.11 -8.15
#